data_AF-A0A951C7B8-F1
#
_entry.id   AF-A0A951C7B8-F1
#
_cell.length_a   1.000
_cell.length_b   1.000
_cell.length_c   1.000
_cell.angle_alpha   90.00
_cell.angle_beta   90.00
_cell.angle_gamma   90.00
#
_symmetry.space_group_name_H-M   'P 1'
#
loop_
_entity.id
_entity.type
_entity.pdbx_description
1 polymer ?
#
loop_
_entity_poly.entity_id
_entity_poly.type
_entity_poly.pdbx_seq_one_letter_code
_entity_poly.pdbx_strand_id
1 'polypeptide(L)'
;MLKLFAHAADLFNVTILLAVLCALALAAAAASLFSLVYAKALVRGANQQARNRHTELESALTAARSALEELGATVREMGQQPVVAASSGPIRPGLNLTVRSQVLRMHRHGENSEKIAKTLAIPRQEVDLLLKVHRIVLKSMEVNEASPRQ
;
A
#
# COMPACT_ATOMS: atom_id res chain seq x y z
N MET A 1 41.97 -2.52 -79.27
CA MET A 1 42.67 -2.26 -78.00
C MET A 1 41.91 -1.28 -77.10
N LEU A 2 41.65 -0.01 -77.50
CA LEU A 2 40.99 0.99 -76.63
C LEU A 2 39.60 0.58 -76.05
N LYS A 3 38.73 -0.02 -76.88
CA LYS A 3 37.38 -0.44 -76.43
C LYS A 3 37.38 -1.55 -75.37
N LEU A 4 38.40 -2.39 -75.37
CA LEU A 4 38.55 -3.49 -74.40
C LEU A 4 38.90 -2.93 -73.01
N PHE A 5 39.73 -1.90 -72.96
CA PHE A 5 40.14 -1.24 -71.71
C PHE A 5 38.97 -0.48 -71.07
N ALA A 6 38.13 0.17 -71.88
CA ALA A 6 36.93 0.85 -71.40
C ALA A 6 35.92 -0.12 -70.75
N HIS A 7 35.65 -1.27 -71.37
CA HIS A 7 34.76 -2.28 -70.78
C HIS A 7 35.33 -2.84 -69.47
N ALA A 8 36.64 -3.07 -69.38
CA ALA A 8 37.27 -3.54 -68.14
C ALA A 8 37.13 -2.53 -66.99
N ALA A 9 37.25 -1.23 -67.28
CA ALA A 9 37.03 -0.15 -66.30
C ALA A 9 35.58 -0.06 -65.84
N ASP A 10 34.61 -0.21 -66.75
CA ASP A 10 33.18 -0.23 -66.40
C ASP A 10 32.82 -1.43 -65.52
N LEU A 11 33.34 -2.62 -65.82
CA LEU A 11 33.15 -3.80 -64.98
C LEU A 11 33.72 -3.59 -63.57
N PHE A 12 34.90 -2.97 -63.44
CA PHE A 12 35.51 -2.68 -62.14
C PHE A 12 34.70 -1.65 -61.33
N ASN A 13 34.14 -0.63 -61.97
CA ASN A 13 33.28 0.34 -61.30
C ASN A 13 31.96 -0.29 -60.84
N VAL A 14 31.36 -1.15 -61.66
CA VAL A 14 30.13 -1.87 -61.31
C VAL A 14 30.34 -2.83 -60.13
N THR A 15 31.48 -3.54 -60.08
CA THR A 15 31.78 -4.43 -58.94
C THR A 15 31.99 -3.65 -57.64
N ILE A 16 32.68 -2.51 -57.68
CA ILE A 16 32.82 -1.63 -56.51
C ILE A 16 31.46 -1.12 -56.05
N LEU A 17 30.62 -0.64 -56.97
CA LEU A 17 29.30 -0.12 -56.64
C LEU A 17 28.41 -1.21 -56.00
N LEU A 18 28.42 -2.42 -56.56
CA LEU A 18 27.70 -3.56 -56.00
C LEU A 18 28.24 -3.95 -54.62
N ALA A 19 29.56 -3.96 -54.42
CA ALA A 19 30.16 -4.26 -53.13
C ALA A 19 29.77 -3.23 -52.06
N VAL A 20 29.78 -1.95 -52.41
CA VAL A 20 29.34 -0.85 -51.52
C VAL A 20 27.86 -0.98 -51.17
N LEU A 21 26.99 -1.26 -52.15
CA LEU A 21 25.56 -1.48 -51.90
C LEU A 21 25.31 -2.69 -50.99
N CYS A 22 26.00 -3.80 -51.22
CA CYS A 22 25.91 -4.98 -50.36
C CYS A 22 26.39 -4.68 -48.93
N ALA A 23 27.51 -3.98 -48.77
CA ALA A 23 28.01 -3.58 -47.46
C ALA A 23 27.01 -2.67 -46.73
N LEU A 24 26.41 -1.71 -47.44
CA LEU A 24 25.40 -0.80 -46.89
C LEU A 24 24.13 -1.57 -46.46
N ALA A 25 23.67 -2.51 -47.28
CA ALA A 25 22.51 -3.35 -46.99
C ALA A 25 22.74 -4.23 -45.76
N LEU A 26 23.92 -4.84 -45.65
CA LEU A 26 24.31 -5.64 -44.48
C LEU A 26 24.40 -4.79 -43.22
N ALA A 27 24.98 -3.59 -43.30
CA ALA A 27 25.05 -2.66 -42.17
C ALA A 27 23.66 -2.22 -41.71
N ALA A 28 22.75 -1.91 -42.64
CA ALA A 28 21.36 -1.56 -42.33
C ALA A 28 20.60 -2.73 -41.68
N ALA A 29 20.76 -3.94 -42.20
CA ALA A 29 20.17 -5.14 -41.63
C ALA A 29 20.71 -5.43 -40.21
N ALA A 30 22.02 -5.30 -40.00
CA ALA A 30 22.65 -5.47 -38.70
C ALA A 30 22.16 -4.42 -37.69
N ALA A 31 22.09 -3.15 -38.09
CA ALA A 31 21.56 -2.07 -37.26
C ALA A 31 20.09 -2.32 -36.87
N SER A 32 19.25 -2.72 -37.83
CA SER A 32 17.84 -3.06 -37.59
C SER A 32 17.70 -4.21 -36.59
N LEU A 33 18.46 -5.29 -36.78
CA LEU A 33 18.44 -6.43 -35.87
C LEU A 33 18.91 -6.03 -34.46
N PHE A 34 19.98 -5.23 -34.39
CA PHE A 34 20.52 -4.73 -33.13
C PHE A 34 19.49 -3.86 -32.39
N SER A 35 18.82 -2.93 -33.08
CA SER A 35 17.75 -2.10 -32.51
C SER A 35 16.60 -2.95 -31.97
N LEU A 36 16.19 -4.00 -32.69
CA LEU A 36 15.13 -4.92 -32.22
C LEU A 36 15.55 -5.71 -30.98
N VAL A 37 16.78 -6.19 -30.93
CA VAL A 37 17.32 -6.90 -29.76
C VAL A 37 17.42 -5.96 -28.56
N TYR A 38 17.93 -4.75 -28.76
CA TYR A 38 18.04 -3.74 -27.71
C TYR A 38 16.66 -3.33 -27.16
N ALA A 39 15.71 -3.05 -28.05
CA ALA A 39 14.34 -2.72 -27.66
C ALA A 39 13.69 -3.88 -26.88
N LYS A 40 13.84 -5.13 -27.35
CA LYS A 40 13.34 -6.31 -26.63
C LYS A 40 14.00 -6.47 -25.27
N ALA A 41 15.31 -6.23 -25.14
CA ALA A 41 16.02 -6.31 -23.87
C ALA A 41 15.49 -5.27 -22.87
N LEU A 42 15.30 -4.03 -23.33
CA LEU A 42 14.78 -2.93 -22.51
C LEU A 42 13.35 -3.20 -22.05
N VAL A 43 12.47 -3.66 -22.96
CA VAL A 43 11.09 -4.03 -22.63
C VAL A 43 11.05 -5.23 -21.69
N ARG A 44 11.91 -6.23 -21.88
CA ARG A 44 12.02 -7.39 -20.96
C ARG A 44 12.41 -6.95 -19.56
N GLY A 45 13.40 -6.05 -19.43
CA GLY A 45 13.80 -5.50 -18.13
C GLY A 45 12.66 -4.77 -17.41
N ALA A 46 11.98 -3.87 -18.13
CA ALA A 46 10.84 -3.13 -17.59
C ALA A 46 9.67 -4.05 -17.19
N ASN A 47 9.34 -5.02 -18.04
CA ASN A 47 8.25 -5.96 -17.79
C ASN A 47 8.57 -6.92 -16.64
N GLN A 48 9.83 -7.34 -16.51
CA GLN A 48 10.27 -8.15 -15.37
C GLN A 48 10.15 -7.38 -14.06
N GLN A 49 10.55 -6.11 -14.04
CA GLN A 49 10.40 -5.27 -12.84
C GLN A 49 8.93 -5.06 -12.47
N ALA A 50 8.06 -4.84 -13.45
CA ALA A 50 6.62 -4.72 -13.23
C ALA A 50 6.02 -6.02 -12.66
N ARG A 51 6.42 -7.18 -13.19
CA ARG A 51 6.00 -8.49 -12.67
C ARG A 51 6.47 -8.72 -11.23
N ASN A 52 7.73 -8.42 -10.93
CA ASN A 52 8.27 -8.56 -9.58
C ASN A 52 7.49 -7.71 -8.56
N ARG A 53 7.16 -6.45 -8.93
CA ARG A 53 6.31 -5.59 -8.10
C ARG A 53 4.91 -6.14 -7.92
N HIS A 54 4.32 -6.70 -8.98
CA HIS A 54 3.00 -7.33 -8.90
C HIS A 54 3.01 -8.53 -7.95
N THR A 55 4.02 -9.40 -8.05
CA THR A 55 4.16 -10.56 -7.16
C THR A 55 4.39 -10.15 -5.70
N GLU A 56 5.15 -9.08 -5.45
CA GLU A 56 5.37 -8.53 -4.12
C GLU A 56 4.09 -7.91 -3.53
N LEU A 57 3.32 -7.20 -4.36
CA LEU A 57 2.02 -6.67 -3.95
C LEU A 57 1.01 -7.80 -3.65
N GLU A 58 0.96 -8.84 -4.48
CA GLU A 58 0.07 -9.99 -4.24
C GLU A 58 0.45 -10.77 -2.98
N SER A 59 1.75 -10.95 -2.71
CA SER A 59 2.20 -11.62 -1.48
C SER A 59 1.89 -10.77 -0.25
N ALA A 60 2.11 -9.45 -0.31
CA ALA A 60 1.76 -8.53 0.76
C ALA A 60 0.24 -8.51 1.02
N LEU A 61 -0.58 -8.53 -0.03
CA LEU A 61 -2.04 -8.58 0.08
C LEU A 61 -2.48 -9.90 0.72
N THR A 62 -1.90 -11.03 0.29
CA THR A 62 -2.20 -12.35 0.85
C THR A 62 -1.82 -12.40 2.33
N ALA A 63 -0.64 -11.88 2.72
CA ALA A 63 -0.21 -11.79 4.11
C ALA A 63 -1.11 -10.87 4.95
N ALA A 64 -1.57 -9.75 4.40
CA ALA A 64 -2.51 -8.86 5.08
C ALA A 64 -3.88 -9.53 5.29
N ARG A 65 -4.37 -10.29 4.30
CA ARG A 65 -5.60 -11.08 4.43
C ARG A 65 -5.48 -12.16 5.50
N SER A 66 -4.38 -12.91 5.52
CA SER A 66 -4.18 -13.94 6.55
C SER A 66 -4.09 -13.33 7.96
N ALA A 67 -3.42 -12.19 8.11
CA ALA A 67 -3.36 -11.48 9.39
C ALA A 67 -4.74 -10.97 9.84
N LEU A 68 -5.58 -10.51 8.91
CA LEU A 68 -6.96 -10.11 9.20
C LEU A 68 -7.84 -11.32 9.58
N GLU A 69 -7.68 -12.46 8.92
CA GLU A 69 -8.39 -13.69 9.26
C GLU A 69 -7.98 -14.22 10.64
N GLU A 70 -6.68 -14.21 10.94
CA GLU A 70 -6.14 -14.59 12.25
C GLU A 70 -6.70 -13.68 13.35
N LEU A 71 -6.62 -12.37 13.16
CA LEU A 71 -7.17 -11.41 14.13
C LEU A 71 -8.68 -11.55 14.28
N GLY A 72 -9.40 -11.80 13.18
CA GLY A 72 -10.83 -12.09 13.19
C GLY A 72 -11.16 -13.37 13.96
N ALA A 73 -10.33 -14.41 13.83
CA ALA A 73 -10.45 -15.64 14.60
C ALA A 73 -10.22 -15.40 16.09
N THR A 74 -9.18 -14.64 16.47
CA THR A 74 -8.93 -14.27 17.87
C THR A 74 -10.09 -13.48 18.47
N VAL A 75 -10.65 -12.52 17.73
CA VAL A 75 -11.83 -11.75 18.16
C VAL A 75 -13.04 -12.65 18.35
N ARG A 76 -13.26 -13.60 17.45
CA ARG A 76 -14.38 -14.54 17.54
C ARG A 76 -14.20 -15.51 18.71
N GLU A 77 -13.00 -15.98 18.97
CA GLU A 77 -12.67 -16.82 20.14
C GLU A 77 -12.93 -16.06 21.45
N MET A 78 -12.49 -14.79 21.55
CA MET A 78 -12.82 -13.93 22.69
C MET A 78 -14.33 -13.69 22.86
N GLY A 79 -15.09 -13.62 21.76
CA GLY A 79 -16.54 -13.45 21.78
C GLY A 79 -17.34 -14.74 22.04
N GLN A 80 -16.74 -15.92 21.81
CA GLN A 80 -17.35 -17.23 22.02
C GLN A 80 -17.07 -17.82 23.41
N GLN A 81 -16.23 -17.17 24.22
CA GLN A 81 -16.15 -17.44 25.66
C GLN A 81 -17.58 -17.31 26.23
N PRO A 82 -18.17 -18.37 26.82
CA PRO A 82 -19.52 -18.31 27.32
C PRO A 82 -19.61 -17.18 28.35
N VAL A 83 -20.65 -16.36 28.23
CA VAL A 83 -21.08 -15.46 29.31
C VAL A 83 -21.59 -16.36 30.44
N VAL A 84 -20.66 -17.01 31.15
CA VAL A 84 -20.94 -17.62 32.43
C VAL A 84 -21.22 -16.44 33.35
N ALA A 85 -22.49 -16.33 33.74
CA ALA A 85 -23.08 -15.46 34.74
C ALA A 85 -22.12 -14.44 35.40
N ALA A 86 -22.42 -13.16 35.18
CA ALA A 86 -22.21 -12.06 36.11
C ALA A 86 -21.17 -12.32 37.21
N SER A 87 -19.91 -12.05 36.90
CA SER A 87 -18.99 -11.54 37.90
C SER A 87 -18.60 -10.15 37.45
N SER A 88 -18.91 -9.17 38.30
CA SER A 88 -18.27 -7.87 38.34
C SER A 88 -16.76 -8.09 38.57
N GLY A 89 -16.08 -8.56 37.54
CA GLY A 89 -14.63 -8.75 37.50
C GLY A 89 -13.94 -7.40 37.41
N PRO A 90 -12.72 -7.27 37.95
CA PRO A 90 -12.09 -5.99 38.20
C PRO A 90 -11.95 -5.21 36.90
N ILE A 91 -12.36 -3.94 36.95
CA ILE A 91 -12.19 -2.91 35.91
C ILE A 91 -10.82 -3.13 35.27
N ARG A 92 -10.75 -3.72 34.08
CA ARG A 92 -9.49 -3.85 33.34
C ARG A 92 -9.00 -2.42 33.07
N PRO A 93 -7.88 -1.98 33.67
CA PRO A 93 -7.39 -0.62 33.48
C PRO A 93 -6.73 -0.55 32.11
N GLY A 94 -7.52 -0.46 31.06
CA GLY A 94 -6.99 -0.62 29.71
C GLY A 94 -7.98 -0.41 28.58
N LEU A 95 -9.03 0.41 28.77
CA LEU A 95 -9.66 1.03 27.61
C LEU A 95 -8.59 1.91 26.98
N ASN A 96 -8.05 1.44 25.85
CA ASN A 96 -6.90 1.98 25.13
C ASN A 96 -6.95 3.53 25.14
N LEU A 97 -5.90 4.23 25.56
CA LEU A 97 -5.91 5.69 25.71
C LEU A 97 -6.34 6.39 24.40
N THR A 98 -6.01 5.78 23.26
CA THR A 98 -6.44 6.18 21.92
C THR A 98 -7.95 6.13 21.75
N VAL A 99 -8.60 5.09 22.29
CA VAL A 99 -10.05 4.92 22.27
C VAL A 99 -10.73 5.95 23.19
N ARG A 100 -10.18 6.19 24.39
CA ARG A 100 -10.70 7.20 25.32
C ARG A 100 -10.64 8.61 24.73
N SER A 101 -9.50 8.98 24.14
CA SER A 101 -9.33 10.28 23.50
C SER A 101 -10.24 10.45 22.28
N GLN A 102 -10.46 9.37 21.53
CA GLN A 102 -11.37 9.35 20.39
C GLN A 102 -12.85 9.48 20.81
N VAL A 103 -13.30 8.77 21.86
CA VAL A 103 -14.66 8.94 22.42
C VAL A 103 -14.90 10.39 22.84
N LEU A 104 -13.95 10.98 23.58
CA LEU A 104 -14.06 12.38 24.00
C LEU A 104 -14.06 13.35 22.81
N ARG A 105 -13.27 13.07 21.76
CA ARG A 105 -13.25 13.89 20.55
C ARG A 105 -14.57 13.81 19.79
N MET A 106 -15.14 12.62 19.61
CA MET A 106 -16.44 12.45 18.97
C MET A 106 -17.57 13.10 19.77
N HIS A 107 -17.57 12.96 21.10
CA HIS A 107 -18.55 13.61 21.97
C HIS A 107 -18.44 15.15 21.90
N ARG A 108 -17.23 15.72 21.84
CA ARG A 108 -17.05 17.17 21.63
C ARG A 108 -17.57 17.66 20.28
N HIS A 109 -17.60 16.81 19.25
CA HIS A 109 -18.22 17.10 17.96
C HIS A 109 -19.75 16.94 17.95
N GLY A 110 -20.37 16.64 19.09
CA GLY A 110 -21.83 16.48 19.22
C GLY A 110 -22.36 15.11 18.79
N GLU A 111 -21.48 14.12 18.60
CA GLU A 111 -21.91 12.75 18.30
C GLU A 111 -22.60 12.12 19.52
N ASN A 112 -23.74 11.45 19.28
CA ASN A 112 -24.50 10.76 20.33
C ASN A 112 -23.74 9.50 20.80
N SER A 113 -23.79 9.19 22.11
CA SER A 113 -23.19 7.99 22.73
C SER A 113 -23.50 6.69 21.98
N GLU A 114 -24.70 6.57 21.40
CA GLU A 114 -25.09 5.39 20.63
C GLU A 114 -24.34 5.27 19.28
N LYS A 115 -24.06 6.42 18.64
CA LYS A 115 -23.29 6.48 17.39
C LYS A 115 -21.81 6.24 17.67
N ILE A 116 -21.27 6.82 18.74
CA ILE A 116 -19.91 6.60 19.21
C ILE A 116 -19.66 5.12 19.54
N ALA A 117 -20.58 4.48 20.28
CA ALA A 117 -20.51 3.07 20.64
C ALA A 117 -20.47 2.17 19.38
N LYS A 118 -21.30 2.48 18.37
CA LYS A 118 -21.32 1.76 17.09
C LYS A 118 -20.05 1.99 16.27
N THR A 119 -19.56 3.22 16.18
CA THR A 119 -18.36 3.57 15.39
C THR A 119 -17.07 3.00 15.99
N LEU A 120 -16.98 2.94 17.32
CA LEU A 120 -15.79 2.45 18.02
C LEU A 120 -15.91 0.99 18.46
N ALA A 121 -17.03 0.33 18.15
CA ALA A 121 -17.33 -1.06 18.54
C ALA A 121 -17.17 -1.33 20.05
N ILE A 122 -17.62 -0.38 20.89
CA ILE A 122 -17.49 -0.43 22.36
C ILE A 122 -18.90 -0.44 22.99
N PRO A 123 -19.10 -1.11 24.14
CA PRO A 123 -20.39 -1.09 24.83
C PRO A 123 -20.87 0.35 25.13
N ARG A 124 -22.14 0.64 24.85
CA ARG A 124 -22.76 1.94 25.13
C ARG A 124 -22.62 2.37 26.59
N GLN A 125 -22.72 1.41 27.51
CA GLN A 125 -22.55 1.63 28.95
C GLN A 125 -21.15 2.17 29.30
N GLU A 126 -20.12 1.72 28.59
CA GLU A 126 -18.73 2.14 28.79
C GLU A 126 -18.50 3.57 28.29
N VAL A 127 -19.11 3.94 27.15
CA VAL A 127 -19.10 5.32 26.63
C VAL A 127 -19.77 6.26 27.63
N ASP A 128 -20.95 5.90 28.14
CA ASP A 128 -21.67 6.71 29.12
C ASP A 128 -20.91 6.83 30.45
N LEU A 129 -20.23 5.76 30.89
CA LEU A 129 -19.38 5.78 32.08
C LEU A 129 -18.18 6.72 31.88
N LEU A 130 -17.49 6.62 30.74
CA LEU A 130 -16.34 7.46 30.42
C LEU A 130 -16.72 8.95 30.37
N LEU A 131 -17.87 9.28 29.77
CA LEU A 131 -18.38 10.65 29.72
C LEU A 131 -18.76 11.17 31.12
N LYS A 132 -19.37 10.33 31.96
CA LYS A 132 -19.67 10.67 33.36
C LYS A 132 -18.40 10.91 34.17
N VAL A 133 -17.40 10.03 34.08
CA VAL A 133 -16.12 10.18 34.77
C VAL A 133 -15.41 11.45 34.31
N HIS A 134 -15.35 11.71 33.00
CA HIS A 134 -14.74 12.93 32.48
C HIS A 134 -15.45 14.19 32.98
N ARG A 135 -16.79 14.19 33.04
CA ARG A 135 -17.58 15.29 33.61
C ARG A 135 -17.30 15.49 35.10
N ILE A 136 -17.18 14.41 35.87
CA ILE A 136 -16.86 14.47 37.30
C ILE A 136 -15.45 15.04 37.50
N VAL A 137 -14.46 14.58 36.73
CA VAL A 137 -13.07 15.05 36.82
C VAL A 137 -12.97 16.53 36.43
N LEU A 138 -13.61 16.95 35.33
CA LEU A 138 -13.64 18.36 34.94
C LEU A 138 -14.31 19.22 36.02
N LYS A 139 -15.43 18.77 36.57
CA LYS A 139 -16.11 19.46 37.67
C LYS A 139 -15.24 19.52 38.94
N SER A 140 -14.51 18.45 39.27
CA SER A 140 -13.61 18.46 40.43
C SER A 140 -12.38 19.35 40.21
N MET A 141 -11.90 19.46 38.96
CA MET A 141 -10.82 20.39 38.61
C MET A 141 -11.30 21.84 38.71
N GLU A 142 -12.51 22.15 38.23
CA GLU A 142 -13.11 23.50 38.35
C GLU A 142 -13.39 23.89 39.81
N VAL A 143 -13.86 22.94 40.64
CA VAL A 143 -14.06 23.15 42.09
C VAL A 143 -12.73 23.32 42.83
N ASN A 144 -11.65 22.67 42.37
CA ASN A 144 -10.32 22.81 42.96
C ASN A 144 -9.62 24.12 42.57
N GLU A 145 -10.00 24.76 41.45
CA GLU A 145 -9.54 26.11 41.07
C GLU A 145 -10.33 27.21 41.79
N ALA A 146 -11.59 26.96 42.17
CA ALA A 146 -12.44 27.90 42.91
C ALA A 146 -12.20 27.93 44.43
N SER A 147 -11.34 27.06 44.96
CA SER A 147 -10.89 27.08 46.35
C SER A 147 -9.38 27.27 46.40
N PRO A 148 -8.86 28.52 46.51
CA PRO A 148 -7.44 28.73 46.71
C PRO A 148 -7.05 28.06 48.02
N ARG A 149 -6.08 27.16 47.95
CA ARG A 149 -5.49 26.49 49.12
C ARG A 149 -5.03 27.57 50.11
N GLN A 150 -5.69 27.61 51.27
CA GLN A 150 -5.07 28.08 52.51
C GLN A 150 -4.11 27.00 53.01
#